data_AF-A0A227P2L5-F1
#
_entry.id   AF-A0A227P2L5-F1
#
_cell.length_a   1.000
_cell.length_b   1.000
_cell.length_c   1.000
_cell.angle_alpha   90.00
_cell.angle_beta   90.00
_cell.angle_gamma   90.00
#
_symmetry.space_group_name_H-M   'P 1'
#
loop_
_entity.id
_entity.type
_entity.pdbx_description
1 polymer ?
#
loop_
_entity_poly.entity_id
_entity_poly.type
_entity_poly.pdbx_seq_one_letter_code
_entity_poly.pdbx_strand_id
1 'polypeptide(L)'
;MDKINVQRLKKTLAYLESKQRELKRQNENDTRSIESMIKFLKKDMLEQFKLTNYDIYLKDEINNTETFIQSVKSIIENSLLTDNSH
;
A
#
# COMPACT_ATOMS: atom_id res chain seq x y z
N MET A 1 3.70 -6.07 13.82
CA MET A 1 4.74 -5.63 12.86
C MET A 1 5.73 -4.74 13.61
N ASP A 2 7.04 -4.84 13.37
CA ASP A 2 8.02 -3.98 14.07
C ASP A 2 7.91 -2.50 13.64
N LYS A 3 8.24 -1.55 14.52
CA LYS A 3 8.14 -0.10 14.27
C LYS A 3 8.90 0.34 13.02
N ILE A 4 10.08 -0.24 12.77
CA ILE A 4 10.88 0.06 11.56
C ILE A 4 10.12 -0.35 10.30
N ASN A 5 9.47 -1.51 10.32
CA ASN A 5 8.67 -2.00 9.21
C ASN A 5 7.44 -1.13 8.98
N VAL A 6 6.76 -0.69 10.05
CA VAL A 6 5.62 0.25 9.94
C VAL A 6 6.06 1.57 9.31
N GLN A 7 7.20 2.13 9.72
CA GLN A 7 7.72 3.37 9.12
C GLN A 7 8.08 3.21 7.64
N ARG A 8 8.71 2.09 7.26
CA ARG A 8 9.01 1.79 5.86
C ARG A 8 7.74 1.61 5.04
N LEU A 9 6.77 0.86 5.56
CA LEU A 9 5.47 0.66 4.93
C LEU A 9 4.74 1.99 4.70
N LYS A 10 4.75 2.91 5.67
CA LYS A 10 4.19 4.27 5.52
C LYS A 10 4.85 5.05 4.37
N LYS A 11 6.18 4.97 4.23
CA LYS A 11 6.90 5.63 3.13
C LYS A 11 6.52 5.05 1.77
N THR A 12 6.51 3.72 1.66
CA THR A 12 6.11 3.04 0.40
C THR A 12 4.66 3.33 0.04
N LEU A 13 3.75 3.33 1.03
CA LEU A 13 2.36 3.69 0.84
C LEU A 13 2.19 5.13 0.35
N ALA A 14 2.88 6.10 0.96
CA ALA A 14 2.82 7.49 0.52
C ALA A 14 3.30 7.66 -0.94
N TYR A 15 4.30 6.87 -1.34
CA TYR A 15 4.77 6.86 -2.72
C TYR A 15 3.74 6.24 -3.68
N LEU A 16 3.11 5.12 -3.30
CA LEU A 16 2.00 4.52 -4.04
C LEU A 16 0.84 5.50 -4.24
N GLU A 17 0.43 6.22 -3.18
CA GLU A 17 -0.60 7.25 -3.25
C GLU A 17 -0.23 8.40 -4.18
N SER A 18 1.05 8.81 -4.19
CA SER A 18 1.55 9.81 -5.13
C SER A 18 1.39 9.35 -6.57
N LYS A 19 1.79 8.11 -6.88
CA LYS A 19 1.67 7.53 -8.22
C LYS A 19 0.22 7.30 -8.64
N GLN A 20 -0.65 6.88 -7.73
CA GLN A 20 -2.08 6.77 -8.02
C GLN A 20 -2.70 8.13 -8.36
N ARG A 21 -2.33 9.19 -7.63
CA ARG A 21 -2.79 10.57 -7.94
C ARG A 21 -2.22 11.10 -9.24
N GLU A 22 -1.00 10.72 -9.59
CA GLU A 22 -0.36 11.06 -10.86
C GLU A 22 -1.12 10.38 -12.02
N LEU A 23 -1.39 9.08 -11.89
CA LEU A 23 -2.17 8.29 -12.86
C LEU A 23 -3.56 8.91 -13.11
N LYS A 24 -4.29 9.25 -12.04
CA LYS A 24 -5.63 9.87 -12.13
C LYS A 24 -5.66 11.23 -12.82
N ARG A 25 -4.53 11.95 -12.88
CA ARG A 25 -4.43 13.27 -13.52
C ARG A 25 -4.06 13.19 -15.00
N GLN A 26 -3.64 12.04 -15.50
CA GLN A 26 -3.30 11.89 -16.91
C GLN A 26 -4.55 11.56 -17.72
N ASN A 27 -4.91 12.44 -18.66
CA ASN A 27 -6.04 12.23 -19.57
C ASN A 27 -5.63 11.62 -20.92
N GLU A 28 -4.38 11.75 -21.37
CA GLU A 28 -3.99 11.39 -22.77
C GLU A 28 -2.54 10.87 -22.96
N ASN A 29 -1.78 10.62 -21.88
CA ASN A 29 -0.37 10.19 -21.97
C ASN A 29 -0.21 8.67 -21.76
N ASP A 30 0.93 8.11 -22.18
CA ASP A 30 1.29 6.70 -21.93
C ASP A 30 1.49 6.45 -20.42
N THR A 31 0.44 5.95 -19.77
CA THR A 31 0.41 5.65 -18.34
C THR A 31 1.05 4.31 -17.97
N ARG A 32 1.47 3.49 -18.95
CA ARG A 32 1.94 2.11 -18.70
C ARG A 32 3.08 2.04 -17.70
N SER A 33 3.95 3.05 -17.71
CA SER A 33 5.06 3.14 -16.76
C SER A 33 4.58 3.37 -15.32
N ILE A 34 3.57 4.21 -15.13
CA ILE A 34 2.99 4.51 -13.81
C ILE A 34 2.17 3.32 -13.33
N GLU A 35 1.39 2.68 -14.20
CA GLU A 35 0.62 1.48 -13.89
C GLU A 35 1.54 0.32 -13.49
N SER A 36 2.65 0.12 -14.22
CA SER A 36 3.66 -0.87 -13.89
C SER A 36 4.31 -0.59 -12.53
N MET A 37 4.61 0.67 -12.25
CA MET A 37 5.16 1.09 -10.95
C MET A 37 4.17 0.82 -9.81
N ILE A 38 2.89 1.16 -9.99
CA ILE A 38 1.83 0.89 -9.01
C ILE A 38 1.69 -0.62 -8.77
N LYS A 39 1.70 -1.43 -9.83
CA LYS A 39 1.64 -2.90 -9.73
C LYS A 39 2.84 -3.46 -8.96
N PHE A 40 4.04 -2.98 -9.28
CA PHE A 40 5.26 -3.37 -8.58
C PHE A 40 5.19 -3.02 -7.09
N LEU A 41 4.85 -1.78 -6.75
CA LEU A 41 4.76 -1.32 -5.36
C LEU A 41 3.76 -2.14 -4.54
N LYS A 42 2.58 -2.44 -5.09
CA LYS A 42 1.59 -3.27 -4.39
C LYS A 42 2.14 -4.67 -4.07
N LYS A 43 2.78 -5.31 -5.05
CA LYS A 43 3.37 -6.64 -4.88
C LYS A 43 4.51 -6.62 -3.85
N ASP A 44 5.40 -5.65 -3.99
CA ASP A 44 6.52 -5.43 -3.09
C ASP A 44 6.05 -5.23 -1.64
N MET A 45 4.98 -4.44 -1.45
CA MET A 45 4.39 -4.22 -0.13
C MET A 45 3.82 -5.51 0.47
N LEU A 46 3.13 -6.35 -0.32
CA LEU A 46 2.63 -7.64 0.15
C LEU A 46 3.76 -8.56 0.60
N GLU A 47 4.83 -8.66 -0.20
CA GLU A 47 5.94 -9.57 0.02
C GLU A 47 6.85 -9.11 1.18
N GLN A 48 7.30 -7.84 1.16
CA GLN A 48 8.23 -7.32 2.16
C GLN A 48 7.59 -7.22 3.56
N PHE A 49 6.33 -6.82 3.63
CA PHE A 49 5.64 -6.59 4.89
C PHE A 49 4.70 -7.73 5.29
N LYS A 50 4.61 -8.80 4.48
CA LYS A 50 3.74 -9.96 4.73
C LYS A 50 2.29 -9.53 5.07
N LEU A 51 1.76 -8.55 4.32
CA LEU A 51 0.46 -7.94 4.62
C LEU A 51 -0.69 -8.94 4.61
N THR A 52 -0.55 -10.03 3.83
CA THR A 52 -1.50 -11.15 3.80
C THR A 52 -1.65 -11.88 5.14
N ASN A 53 -0.70 -11.70 6.08
CA ASN A 53 -0.81 -12.25 7.43
C ASN A 53 -1.73 -11.40 8.32
N TYR A 54 -1.98 -10.15 7.94
CA TYR A 54 -2.83 -9.21 8.67
C TYR A 54 -4.22 -9.13 8.05
N ASP A 55 -4.28 -9.24 6.71
CA ASP A 55 -5.53 -9.26 5.96
C ASP A 55 -5.40 -10.18 4.75
N ILE A 56 -6.16 -11.28 4.75
CA ILE A 56 -6.14 -12.29 3.69
C ILE A 56 -6.76 -11.79 2.39
N TYR A 57 -7.66 -10.81 2.44
CA TYR A 57 -8.39 -10.27 1.29
C TYR A 57 -7.55 -9.28 0.48
N LEU A 58 -6.44 -8.80 1.06
CA LEU A 58 -5.53 -7.84 0.45
C LEU A 58 -4.91 -8.36 -0.87
N LYS A 59 -4.89 -9.68 -1.04
CA LYS A 59 -4.44 -10.34 -2.28
C LYS A 59 -5.45 -10.16 -3.43
N ASP A 60 -6.74 -10.15 -3.13
CA ASP A 60 -7.81 -9.91 -4.10
C ASP A 60 -7.97 -8.41 -4.39
N GLU A 61 -7.74 -7.57 -3.38
CA GLU A 61 -7.80 -6.11 -3.48
C GLU A 61 -6.66 -5.51 -4.31
N ILE A 62 -5.62 -6.28 -4.64
CA ILE A 62 -4.50 -5.79 -5.45
C ILE A 62 -4.96 -5.23 -6.82
N ASN A 63 -6.12 -5.65 -7.30
CA ASN A 63 -6.71 -5.17 -8.55
C ASN A 63 -7.28 -3.74 -8.42
N ASN A 64 -7.71 -3.34 -7.22
CA ASN A 64 -8.19 -1.99 -6.94
C ASN A 64 -7.19 -1.25 -6.06
N THR A 65 -6.40 -0.37 -6.67
CA THR A 65 -5.36 0.39 -5.95
C THR A 65 -5.92 1.22 -4.80
N GLU A 66 -7.13 1.76 -4.90
CA GLU A 66 -7.72 2.59 -3.83
C GLU A 66 -8.13 1.74 -2.63
N THR A 67 -8.79 0.61 -2.87
CA THR A 67 -9.13 -0.35 -1.81
C THR A 67 -7.88 -0.85 -1.12
N PHE A 68 -6.87 -1.28 -1.90
CA PHE A 68 -5.58 -1.72 -1.38
C PHE A 68 -4.93 -0.66 -0.48
N ILE A 69 -4.92 0.61 -0.89
CA ILE A 69 -4.37 1.71 -0.09
C ILE A 69 -5.10 1.83 1.25
N GLN A 70 -6.43 1.74 1.27
CA GLN A 70 -7.21 1.84 2.50
C GLN A 70 -6.92 0.67 3.45
N SER A 71 -6.90 -0.56 2.94
CA SER A 71 -6.61 -1.75 3.76
C SER A 71 -5.22 -1.69 4.38
N VAL A 72 -4.21 -1.22 3.63
CA VAL A 72 -2.87 -1.00 4.18
C VAL A 72 -2.86 0.08 5.27
N LYS A 73 -3.62 1.18 5.11
CA LYS A 73 -3.76 2.19 6.16
C LYS A 73 -4.37 1.60 7.43
N SER A 74 -5.42 0.80 7.30
CA SER A 74 -6.05 0.13 8.45
C SER A 74 -5.08 -0.82 9.17
N ILE A 75 -4.25 -1.59 8.44
CA ILE A 75 -3.22 -2.44 9.05
C ILE A 75 -2.20 -1.62 9.84
N ILE A 76 -1.74 -0.50 9.26
CA ILE A 76 -0.79 0.41 9.91
C ILE A 76 -1.40 0.99 11.19
N GLU A 77 -2.65 1.45 11.13
CA GLU A 77 -3.36 2.04 12.27
C GLU A 77 -3.55 1.02 13.40
N ASN A 78 -4.05 -0.17 13.06
CA ASN A 78 -4.22 -1.27 14.01
C ASN A 78 -2.89 -1.67 14.68
N SER A 79 -1.80 -1.65 13.93
CA SER A 79 -0.46 -1.93 14.46
C SER A 79 0.03 -0.87 15.46
N LEU A 80 -0.42 0.38 15.34
CA LEU A 80 -0.05 1.48 16.24
C LEU A 80 -0.93 1.55 17.48
N LEU A 81 -2.21 1.17 17.37
CA LEU A 81 -3.14 1.12 18.50
C LEU A 81 -2.74 0.07 19.54
N THR A 82 -2.23 -1.08 19.10
CA THR A 82 -1.72 -2.14 19.99
C THR A 82 -0.48 -1.75 20.78
N ASP A 83 0.29 -0.75 20.33
CA ASP A 83 1.52 -0.28 20.99
C ASP A 83 1.25 0.76 22.10
N ASN A 84 0.05 1.37 22.13
CA ASN A 84 -0.32 2.41 23.11
C ASN A 84 -1.14 1.87 24.30
N SER A 85 -1.34 0.56 24.39
CA SER A 85 -2.14 -0.07 25.47
C SER A 85 -1.31 -0.53 26.67
N HIS A 86 -0.15 0.09 26.93
CA HIS A 86 0.75 -0.34 28.01
C HIS A 86 1.18 0.77 28.96
#